data_AF-A0A4U0ND09-F1
#
_entry.id   AF-A0A4U0ND09-F1
#
_cell.length_a   1.000
_cell.length_b   1.000
_cell.length_c   1.000
_cell.angle_alpha   90.00
_cell.angle_beta   90.00
_cell.angle_gamma   90.00
#
_symmetry.space_group_name_H-M   'P 1'
#
loop_
_entity.id
_entity.type
_entity.pdbx_description
1 polymer ?
#
loop_
_entity_poly.entity_id
_entity_poly.type
_entity_poly.pdbx_seq_one_letter_code
_entity_poly.pdbx_strand_id
1 'polypeptide(L)'
;MTINFNKLSGTVLLALLLQSCMVNQRAISNRKSIDPTTAALRDSIIQKGLEGEALYTLMADIKPMSSVATFAFPLSNSDSTKRLEASLVHKDSLYYLDRVRQIQEALNCIDLPDLKFVLVPYRNMYSKPRILQISVLRISKLDSLLVAKQDFFGQYGFSAGADPAVVVTVNEYEKKYERLRGYGYLFGYPDYAVDFFVKAFHQSDSTGQHVNRKFFRIPTFEREQGNFVYAYPVDHVPAAIDSTLYKRSLPVLAQYKQIRDNYMNADSTIRGYALLQDWITRKGD
;
A
#
# COMPACT_ATOMS: atom_id res chain seq x y z
N MET A 1 17.93 -29.74 3.82
CA MET A 1 18.05 -29.72 5.30
C MET A 1 16.68 -30.08 5.85
N THR A 2 16.50 -31.34 6.21
CA THR A 2 15.22 -31.91 6.63
C THR A 2 15.29 -32.06 8.15
N ILE A 3 14.51 -31.27 8.88
CA ILE A 3 14.50 -31.36 10.35
C ILE A 3 13.58 -32.52 10.74
N ASN A 4 14.17 -33.51 11.39
CA ASN A 4 13.52 -34.74 11.83
C ASN A 4 13.22 -34.59 13.33
N PHE A 5 11.95 -34.39 13.70
CA PHE A 5 11.53 -34.35 15.10
C PHE A 5 11.14 -35.74 15.55
N ASN A 6 12.07 -36.45 16.19
CA ASN A 6 11.70 -37.55 17.07
C ASN A 6 12.73 -37.71 18.20
N LYS A 7 12.18 -37.82 19.42
CA LYS A 7 12.81 -37.99 20.74
C LYS A 7 13.14 -36.70 21.49
N LEU A 8 12.12 -36.09 22.08
CA LEU A 8 12.27 -35.46 23.39
C LEU A 8 11.34 -36.16 24.40
N SER A 9 11.93 -36.61 25.49
CA SER A 9 11.33 -37.38 26.58
C SER A 9 10.17 -36.63 27.26
N GLY A 10 9.03 -37.32 27.41
CA GLY A 10 7.73 -36.76 27.83
C GLY A 10 7.61 -36.31 29.29
N THR A 11 8.69 -36.32 30.08
CA THR A 11 8.65 -35.98 31.52
C THR A 11 9.24 -34.62 31.89
N VAL A 12 9.92 -33.93 30.97
CA VAL A 12 10.43 -32.55 31.20
C VAL A 12 9.46 -31.48 30.68
N LEU A 13 8.56 -31.85 29.74
CA LEU A 13 7.63 -30.91 29.10
C LEU A 13 6.48 -30.45 30.01
N LEU A 14 6.13 -31.22 31.05
CA LEU A 14 4.97 -30.92 31.90
C LEU A 14 5.25 -29.84 32.96
N ALA A 15 6.51 -29.69 33.40
CA ALA A 15 6.90 -28.68 34.38
C ALA A 15 7.06 -27.27 33.77
N LEU A 16 7.31 -27.17 32.46
CA LEU A 16 7.41 -25.90 31.73
C LEU A 16 6.05 -25.36 31.27
N LEU A 17 5.00 -26.19 31.21
CA LEU A 17 3.66 -25.77 30.79
C LEU A 17 2.85 -25.08 31.90
N LEU A 18 3.21 -25.25 33.18
CA LEU A 18 2.50 -24.64 34.30
C LEU A 18 3.00 -23.23 34.69
N GLN A 19 4.11 -22.75 34.11
CA GLN A 19 4.54 -21.34 34.26
C GLN A 19 4.12 -20.42 33.11
N SER A 20 3.47 -20.95 32.07
CA SER A 20 3.00 -20.17 30.91
C SER A 20 1.66 -19.46 31.14
N CYS A 21 0.95 -19.71 32.23
CA CYS A 21 -0.41 -19.20 32.44
C CYS A 21 -0.52 -17.93 33.30
N MET A 22 0.57 -17.25 33.63
CA MET A 22 0.50 -15.93 34.30
C MET A 22 1.43 -14.89 33.67
N VAL A 23 1.42 -14.78 32.33
CA VAL A 23 1.76 -13.50 31.72
C VAL A 23 0.49 -12.66 31.72
N ASN A 24 0.38 -11.87 32.78
CA ASN A 24 -0.61 -10.85 33.02
C ASN A 24 -1.30 -10.34 31.75
N GLN A 25 -2.63 -10.50 31.73
CA GLN A 25 -3.56 -9.63 31.03
C GLN A 25 -3.45 -8.19 31.55
N ARG A 26 -2.29 -7.56 31.35
CA ARG A 26 -2.18 -6.11 31.33
C ARG A 26 -2.60 -5.67 29.93
N ALA A 27 -3.90 -5.78 29.68
CA ALA A 27 -4.59 -4.81 28.84
C ALA A 27 -4.55 -3.45 29.56
N ILE A 28 -3.34 -2.90 29.70
CA ILE A 28 -3.19 -1.49 29.98
C ILE A 28 -3.46 -0.85 28.63
N SER A 29 -4.71 -0.42 28.45
CA SER A 29 -5.08 0.69 27.58
C SER A 29 -4.24 1.92 27.96
N ASN A 30 -2.94 1.88 27.65
CA ASN A 30 -2.12 3.07 27.51
C ASN A 30 -2.39 3.55 26.07
N ARG A 31 -3.60 4.04 25.81
CA ARG A 31 -3.78 5.03 24.75
C ARG A 31 -3.04 6.27 25.24
N LYS A 32 -1.72 6.27 25.06
CA LYS A 32 -0.93 7.49 25.13
C LYS A 32 -1.65 8.45 24.20
N SER A 33 -2.09 9.61 24.72
CA SER A 33 -2.77 10.59 23.90
C SER A 33 -1.89 10.87 22.70
N ILE A 34 -2.42 10.65 21.49
CA ILE A 34 -1.68 10.91 20.26
C ILE A 34 -1.41 12.40 20.24
N ASP A 35 -0.15 12.77 20.01
CA ASP A 35 0.24 14.16 19.85
C ASP A 35 -0.61 14.83 18.75
N PRO A 36 -1.18 16.03 18.97
CA PRO A 36 -2.06 16.68 18.00
C PRO A 36 -1.45 16.85 16.60
N THR A 37 -0.14 17.10 16.52
CA THR A 37 0.57 17.22 15.24
C THR A 37 0.60 15.88 14.50
N THR A 38 0.85 14.80 15.24
CA THR A 38 0.82 13.43 14.72
C THR A 38 -0.57 13.05 14.24
N ALA A 39 -1.62 13.41 15.00
CA ALA A 39 -3.01 13.19 14.61
C ALA A 39 -3.39 13.97 13.34
N ALA A 40 -2.98 15.23 13.23
CA ALA A 40 -3.21 16.05 12.05
C ALA A 40 -2.48 15.51 10.81
N LEU A 41 -1.23 15.06 10.95
CA LEU A 41 -0.49 14.43 9.86
C LEU A 41 -1.15 13.12 9.39
N ARG A 42 -1.59 12.29 10.33
CA ARG A 42 -2.34 11.06 10.04
C ARG A 42 -3.60 11.38 9.22
N ASP A 43 -4.39 12.33 9.68
CA ASP A 43 -5.64 12.71 9.01
C ASP A 43 -5.39 13.32 7.63
N SER A 44 -4.30 14.08 7.47
CA SER A 44 -3.86 14.60 6.17
C SER A 44 -3.46 13.49 5.18
N ILE A 45 -2.73 12.47 5.64
CA ILE A 45 -2.38 11.30 4.82
C ILE A 45 -3.66 10.55 4.39
N ILE A 46 -4.58 10.32 5.32
CA ILE A 46 -5.85 9.65 5.03
C ILE A 46 -6.70 10.46 4.05
N GLN A 47 -6.79 11.78 4.24
CA GLN A 47 -7.48 12.69 3.33
C GLN A 47 -6.93 12.56 1.90
N LYS A 48 -5.61 12.58 1.73
CA LYS A 48 -4.99 12.38 0.40
C LYS A 48 -5.41 11.06 -0.24
N GLY A 49 -5.53 10.00 0.56
CA GLY A 49 -6.05 8.72 0.09
C GLY A 49 -7.52 8.78 -0.34
N LEU A 50 -8.38 9.33 0.52
CA LEU A 50 -9.83 9.45 0.30
C LEU A 50 -10.19 10.36 -0.88
N GLU A 51 -9.38 11.38 -1.15
CA GLU A 51 -9.63 12.30 -2.26
C GLU A 51 -9.10 11.74 -3.60
N GLY A 52 -8.07 10.89 -3.53
CA GLY A 52 -7.46 10.19 -4.66
C GLY A 52 -8.08 8.82 -4.98
N GLU A 53 -7.31 7.96 -5.66
CA GLU A 53 -7.78 6.62 -6.03
C GLU A 53 -7.85 5.64 -4.86
N ALA A 54 -7.13 5.93 -3.76
CA ALA A 54 -7.15 5.08 -2.59
C ALA A 54 -8.50 5.05 -1.89
N LEU A 55 -9.42 5.96 -2.21
CA LEU A 55 -10.84 5.88 -1.86
C LEU A 55 -11.42 4.47 -2.09
N TYR A 56 -11.08 3.85 -3.22
CA TYR A 56 -11.59 2.54 -3.62
C TYR A 56 -10.92 1.36 -2.90
N THR A 57 -9.82 1.61 -2.20
CA THR A 57 -9.19 0.67 -1.27
C THR A 57 -9.70 0.92 0.15
N LEU A 58 -9.81 2.18 0.57
CA LEU A 58 -10.15 2.59 1.94
C LEU A 58 -11.61 2.32 2.28
N MET A 59 -12.55 2.73 1.41
CA MET A 59 -13.98 2.64 1.69
C MET A 59 -14.66 1.42 1.04
N ALA A 60 -13.95 0.70 0.15
CA ALA A 60 -14.54 -0.39 -0.59
C ALA A 60 -13.59 -1.55 -0.87
N ASP A 61 -14.20 -2.68 -1.24
CA ASP A 61 -13.54 -3.93 -1.57
C ASP A 61 -13.28 -4.02 -3.08
N ILE A 62 -12.70 -2.96 -3.64
CA ILE A 62 -12.48 -2.81 -5.09
C ILE A 62 -11.03 -3.07 -5.45
N LYS A 63 -10.09 -2.42 -4.77
CA LYS A 63 -8.65 -2.53 -5.05
C LYS A 63 -7.92 -3.23 -3.89
N PRO A 64 -6.94 -4.12 -4.16
CA PRO A 64 -6.06 -4.65 -3.12
C PRO A 64 -5.13 -3.59 -2.54
N MET A 65 -4.63 -2.67 -3.38
CA MET A 65 -3.71 -1.60 -3.00
C MET A 65 -4.00 -0.30 -3.77
N SER A 66 -3.69 0.83 -3.13
CA SER A 66 -3.56 2.13 -3.78
C SER A 66 -2.42 2.95 -3.21
N SER A 67 -1.88 3.83 -4.04
CA SER A 67 -0.94 4.87 -3.62
C SER A 67 -1.69 5.98 -2.89
N VAL A 68 -1.08 6.54 -1.85
CA VAL A 68 -1.69 7.59 -1.00
C VAL A 68 -0.89 8.88 -1.09
N ALA A 69 0.41 8.83 -0.81
CA ALA A 69 1.28 10.00 -0.78
C ALA A 69 2.72 9.62 -1.13
N THR A 70 3.48 10.59 -1.65
CA THR A 70 4.89 10.41 -1.98
C THR A 70 5.70 11.55 -1.38
N PHE A 71 6.83 11.22 -0.76
CA PHE A 71 7.77 12.16 -0.17
C PHE A 71 9.13 12.00 -0.82
N ALA A 72 9.84 13.10 -1.03
CA ALA A 72 11.19 13.11 -1.57
C ALA A 72 12.13 13.82 -0.58
N PHE A 73 13.13 13.11 -0.08
CA PHE A 73 14.11 13.63 0.88
C PHE A 73 15.53 13.48 0.34
N PRO A 74 16.47 14.39 0.63
CA PRO A 74 17.86 14.27 0.21
C PRO A 74 18.66 13.23 1.02
N LEU A 75 18.09 12.04 1.23
CA LEU A 75 18.67 10.94 2.02
C LEU A 75 19.35 9.86 1.15
N SER A 76 19.33 10.00 -0.17
CA SER A 76 19.97 9.03 -1.06
C SER A 76 21.49 9.23 -1.06
N ASN A 77 22.23 8.13 -1.14
CA ASN A 77 23.63 8.21 -1.51
C ASN A 77 23.74 8.56 -3.00
N SER A 78 24.03 9.82 -3.30
CA SER A 78 24.22 10.31 -4.67
C SER A 78 25.66 10.14 -5.18
N ASP A 79 26.59 9.71 -4.32
CA ASP A 79 28.01 9.57 -4.64
C ASP A 79 28.38 8.08 -4.77
N SER A 80 28.57 7.62 -6.00
CA SER A 80 28.96 6.24 -6.29
C SER A 80 30.33 5.86 -5.72
N THR A 81 31.19 6.84 -5.40
CA THR A 81 32.52 6.58 -4.81
C THR A 81 32.43 6.29 -3.32
N LYS A 82 31.36 6.74 -2.65
CA LYS A 82 31.15 6.53 -1.21
C LYS A 82 30.52 5.19 -0.84
N ARG A 83 30.27 4.29 -1.81
CA ARG A 83 29.54 3.02 -1.56
C ARG A 83 30.17 2.12 -0.48
N LEU A 84 31.46 2.28 -0.21
CA LEU A 84 32.20 1.52 0.78
C LEU A 84 32.39 2.27 2.11
N GLU A 85 31.95 3.53 2.19
CA GLU A 85 32.04 4.31 3.42
C GLU A 85 30.93 3.92 4.40
N ALA A 86 31.25 3.92 5.69
CA ALA A 86 30.24 3.70 6.74
C ALA A 86 29.22 4.85 6.82
N SER A 87 29.62 6.06 6.43
CA SER A 87 28.80 7.28 6.50
C SER A 87 28.30 7.69 5.12
N LEU A 88 27.24 7.03 4.64
CA LEU A 88 26.71 7.24 3.29
C LEU A 88 25.81 8.47 3.15
N VAL A 89 25.15 8.90 4.22
CA VAL A 89 24.22 10.03 4.22
C VAL A 89 24.96 11.29 4.64
N HIS A 90 24.79 12.38 3.88
CA HIS A 90 25.38 13.67 4.23
C HIS A 90 24.84 14.15 5.59
N LYS A 91 25.70 14.66 6.48
CA LYS A 91 25.30 15.10 7.83
C LYS A 91 24.16 16.12 7.79
N ASP A 92 24.23 17.08 6.87
CA ASP A 92 23.18 18.10 6.68
C ASP A 92 21.85 17.54 6.20
N SER A 93 21.79 16.27 5.78
CA SER A 93 20.54 15.61 5.38
C SER A 93 19.92 14.79 6.52
N LEU A 94 20.63 14.58 7.64
CA LEU A 94 20.15 13.75 8.74
C LEU A 94 18.92 14.34 9.43
N TYR A 95 18.71 15.66 9.41
CA TYR A 95 17.50 16.25 10.00
C TYR A 95 16.20 15.80 9.30
N TYR A 96 16.27 15.34 8.04
CA TYR A 96 15.10 14.79 7.36
C TYR A 96 14.64 13.45 7.95
N LEU A 97 15.50 12.76 8.72
CA LEU A 97 15.09 11.55 9.43
C LEU A 97 14.02 11.83 10.48
N ASP A 98 13.98 13.04 11.07
CA ASP A 98 12.87 13.42 11.96
C ASP A 98 11.55 13.53 11.21
N ARG A 99 11.57 14.01 9.96
CA ARG A 99 10.35 14.03 9.12
C ARG A 99 9.91 12.61 8.75
N VAL A 100 10.85 11.73 8.44
CA VAL A 100 10.54 10.30 8.20
C VAL A 100 9.95 9.67 9.46
N ARG A 101 10.53 9.93 10.64
CA ARG A 101 10.02 9.46 11.93
C ARG A 101 8.60 9.96 12.20
N GLN A 102 8.32 11.24 11.99
CA GLN A 102 6.97 11.81 12.15
C GLN A 102 5.94 11.13 11.23
N ILE A 103 6.31 10.83 9.98
CA ILE A 103 5.44 10.07 9.06
C ILE A 103 5.21 8.66 9.60
N GLN A 104 6.25 7.96 10.04
CA GLN A 104 6.15 6.62 10.62
C GLN A 104 5.26 6.62 11.87
N GLU A 105 5.40 7.60 12.76
CA GLU A 105 4.55 7.77 13.95
C GLU A 105 3.09 7.97 13.56
N ALA A 106 2.80 8.84 12.59
CA ALA A 106 1.43 9.06 12.11
C ALA A 106 0.81 7.78 11.52
N LEU A 107 1.58 7.00 10.75
CA LEU A 107 1.13 5.72 10.20
C LEU A 107 0.92 4.65 11.27
N ASN A 108 1.80 4.58 12.28
CA ASN A 108 1.69 3.63 13.39
C ASN A 108 0.47 3.90 14.27
N CYS A 109 -0.10 5.11 14.21
CA CYS A 109 -1.35 5.47 14.88
C CYS A 109 -2.61 5.16 14.05
N ILE A 110 -2.49 4.57 12.86
CA ILE A 110 -3.64 4.11 12.07
C ILE A 110 -3.92 2.65 12.44
N ASP A 111 -5.00 2.44 13.19
CA ASP A 111 -5.50 1.13 13.57
C ASP A 111 -6.92 0.94 13.02
N LEU A 112 -7.00 0.46 11.79
CA LEU A 112 -8.26 0.18 11.09
C LEU A 112 -8.26 -1.29 10.66
N PRO A 113 -9.32 -2.05 10.96
CA PRO A 113 -9.37 -3.46 10.58
C PRO A 113 -9.31 -3.60 9.06
N ASP A 114 -8.65 -4.68 8.61
CA ASP A 114 -8.48 -5.02 7.19
C ASP A 114 -7.69 -4.01 6.35
N LEU A 115 -7.16 -2.92 6.94
CA LEU A 115 -6.38 -1.91 6.23
C LEU A 115 -4.98 -1.79 6.81
N LYS A 116 -3.96 -1.83 5.95
CA LYS A 116 -2.56 -1.60 6.33
C LYS A 116 -1.97 -0.49 5.48
N PHE A 117 -1.54 0.58 6.13
CA PHE A 117 -0.69 1.59 5.50
C PHE A 117 0.77 1.16 5.59
N VAL A 118 1.49 1.28 4.48
CA VAL A 118 2.90 0.91 4.36
C VAL A 118 3.70 2.07 3.78
N LEU A 119 4.89 2.31 4.32
CA LEU A 119 5.85 3.29 3.81
C LEU A 119 7.00 2.53 3.15
N VAL A 120 7.10 2.58 1.83
CA VAL A 120 8.10 1.83 1.06
C VAL A 120 9.03 2.80 0.33
N PRO A 121 10.35 2.68 0.49
CA PRO A 121 11.30 3.42 -0.33
C PRO A 121 11.30 2.87 -1.77
N TYR A 122 11.27 3.76 -2.76
CA TYR A 122 11.45 3.34 -4.15
C TYR A 122 12.86 2.82 -4.38
N ARG A 123 12.96 1.71 -5.13
CA ARG A 123 14.21 1.07 -5.56
C ARG A 123 15.00 2.04 -6.44
N ASN A 124 14.34 2.58 -7.46
CA ASN A 124 15.02 3.40 -8.44
C ASN A 124 15.26 4.81 -7.90
N MET A 125 16.54 5.12 -7.70
CA MET A 125 17.04 6.47 -7.51
C MET A 125 17.01 7.21 -8.86
N TYR A 126 15.84 7.40 -9.47
CA TYR A 126 15.71 8.21 -10.71
C TYR A 126 16.13 9.67 -10.49
N SER A 127 16.41 10.05 -9.24
CA SER A 127 16.68 11.41 -8.82
C SER A 127 17.63 11.42 -7.62
N LYS A 128 18.31 12.56 -7.40
CA LYS A 128 19.11 12.84 -6.20
C LYS A 128 18.38 12.59 -4.86
N PRO A 129 17.05 12.79 -4.71
CA PRO A 129 16.37 12.42 -3.46
C PRO A 129 15.99 10.93 -3.35
N ARG A 130 15.86 10.48 -2.11
CA ARG A 130 15.18 9.24 -1.70
C ARG A 130 13.69 9.49 -1.77
N ILE A 131 13.02 8.76 -2.65
CA ILE A 131 11.56 8.76 -2.76
C ILE A 131 11.00 7.70 -1.81
N LEU A 132 10.08 8.10 -0.94
CA LEU A 132 9.29 7.23 -0.07
C LEU A 132 7.83 7.32 -0.48
N GLN A 133 7.17 6.19 -0.69
CA GLN A 133 5.76 6.14 -1.01
C GLN A 133 4.96 5.53 0.13
N ILE A 134 3.87 6.20 0.50
CA ILE A 134 2.81 5.63 1.31
C ILE A 134 1.80 4.97 0.37
N SER A 135 1.53 3.70 0.65
CA SER A 135 0.44 2.95 0.03
C SER A 135 -0.48 2.41 1.12
N VAL A 136 -1.74 2.18 0.78
CA VAL A 136 -2.67 1.45 1.63
C VAL A 136 -3.05 0.15 0.94
N LEU A 137 -3.11 -0.93 1.71
CA LEU A 137 -3.54 -2.25 1.28
C LEU A 137 -4.75 -2.69 2.08
N ARG A 138 -5.68 -3.35 1.40
CA ARG A 138 -6.75 -4.11 2.02
C ARG A 138 -6.30 -5.55 2.19
N ILE A 139 -6.15 -6.01 3.43
CA ILE A 139 -5.50 -7.28 3.77
C ILE A 139 -6.24 -8.46 3.13
N SER A 140 -7.56 -8.52 3.30
CA SER A 140 -8.44 -9.55 2.72
C SER A 140 -8.35 -9.63 1.19
N LYS A 141 -8.17 -8.48 0.51
CA LYS A 141 -8.00 -8.42 -0.94
C LYS A 141 -6.60 -8.79 -1.40
N LEU A 142 -5.58 -8.45 -0.60
CA LEU A 142 -4.24 -8.96 -0.84
C LEU A 142 -4.22 -10.48 -0.73
N ASP A 143 -4.82 -11.06 0.30
CA ASP A 143 -4.89 -12.52 0.47
C ASP A 143 -5.60 -13.20 -0.70
N SER A 144 -6.75 -12.68 -1.08
CA SER A 144 -7.50 -13.16 -2.26
C SER A 144 -6.67 -13.07 -3.54
N LEU A 145 -5.91 -11.99 -3.71
CA LEU A 145 -5.03 -11.78 -4.85
C LEU A 145 -3.88 -12.79 -4.87
N LEU A 146 -3.22 -13.02 -3.72
CA LEU A 146 -2.11 -13.95 -3.62
C LEU A 146 -2.53 -15.38 -3.94
N VAL A 147 -3.75 -15.79 -3.53
CA VAL A 147 -4.34 -17.07 -3.95
C VAL A 147 -4.61 -17.08 -5.45
N ALA A 148 -5.31 -16.06 -5.97
CA ALA A 148 -5.71 -16.00 -7.38
C ALA A 148 -4.51 -15.91 -8.35
N LYS A 149 -3.37 -15.40 -7.87
CA LYS A 149 -2.14 -15.18 -8.64
C LYS A 149 -0.95 -15.94 -8.06
N GLN A 150 -1.20 -17.09 -7.43
CA GLN A 150 -0.16 -17.90 -6.80
C GLN A 150 0.95 -18.32 -7.78
N ASP A 151 0.63 -18.57 -9.06
CA ASP A 151 1.63 -18.93 -10.07
C ASP A 151 2.62 -17.78 -10.35
N PHE A 152 2.20 -16.53 -10.10
CA PHE A 152 3.07 -15.36 -10.22
C PHE A 152 3.74 -15.03 -8.88
N PHE A 153 2.98 -14.86 -7.80
CA PHE A 153 3.54 -14.40 -6.52
C PHE A 153 4.23 -15.51 -5.71
N GLY A 154 3.93 -16.77 -5.97
CA GLY A 154 4.53 -17.92 -5.28
C GLY A 154 6.03 -18.05 -5.51
N GLN A 155 6.56 -17.47 -6.61
CA GLN A 155 8.01 -17.42 -6.86
C GLN A 155 8.78 -16.66 -5.76
N TYR A 156 8.09 -15.78 -5.01
CA TYR A 156 8.64 -15.02 -3.89
C TYR A 156 8.37 -15.68 -2.53
N GLY A 157 7.69 -16.84 -2.52
CA GLY A 157 7.22 -17.50 -1.30
C GLY A 157 5.99 -16.84 -0.67
N PHE A 158 5.29 -15.97 -1.40
CA PHE A 158 4.07 -15.34 -0.88
C PHE A 158 2.86 -16.27 -0.94
N SER A 159 2.05 -16.22 0.11
CA SER A 159 0.76 -16.89 0.26
C SER A 159 -0.20 -15.99 1.04
N ALA A 160 -1.48 -16.34 1.11
CA ALA A 160 -2.44 -15.60 1.94
C ALA A 160 -1.93 -15.47 3.39
N GLY A 161 -2.08 -14.28 3.97
CA GLY A 161 -1.51 -13.91 5.26
C GLY A 161 -0.10 -13.32 5.20
N ALA A 162 0.50 -13.19 4.01
CA ALA A 162 1.78 -12.50 3.86
C ALA A 162 1.68 -11.03 4.32
N ASP A 163 2.72 -10.55 5.00
CA ASP A 163 2.76 -9.16 5.48
C ASP A 163 2.72 -8.17 4.30
N PRO A 164 1.77 -7.21 4.28
CA PRO A 164 1.64 -6.25 3.19
C PRO A 164 2.90 -5.43 2.90
N ALA A 165 3.67 -5.05 3.93
CA ALA A 165 4.89 -4.28 3.74
C ALA A 165 5.98 -5.12 3.07
N VAL A 166 6.08 -6.40 3.42
CA VAL A 166 7.00 -7.34 2.77
C VAL A 166 6.63 -7.53 1.29
N VAL A 167 5.36 -7.79 0.98
CA VAL A 167 4.90 -8.00 -0.41
C VAL A 167 5.21 -6.79 -1.29
N VAL A 168 4.86 -5.58 -0.83
CA VAL A 168 5.09 -4.36 -1.61
C VAL A 168 6.59 -4.06 -1.74
N THR A 169 7.38 -4.27 -0.70
CA THR A 169 8.82 -4.00 -0.72
C THR A 169 9.54 -4.97 -1.66
N VAL A 170 9.25 -6.27 -1.60
CA VAL A 170 9.87 -7.23 -2.54
C VAL A 170 9.50 -6.86 -3.96
N ASN A 171 8.21 -6.65 -4.25
CA ASN A 171 7.78 -6.25 -5.60
C ASN A 171 8.47 -4.97 -6.09
N GLU A 172 8.63 -3.95 -5.24
CA GLU A 172 9.35 -2.72 -5.59
C GLU A 172 10.81 -2.97 -5.99
N TYR A 173 11.44 -3.96 -5.38
CA TYR A 173 12.85 -4.28 -5.59
C TYR A 173 13.07 -5.36 -6.66
N GLU A 174 12.00 -5.97 -7.17
CA GLU A 174 12.07 -6.96 -8.24
C GLU A 174 12.56 -6.40 -9.57
N LYS A 175 12.94 -7.31 -10.46
CA LYS A 175 13.29 -7.01 -11.85
C LYS A 175 12.15 -6.24 -12.53
N LYS A 176 12.52 -5.43 -13.53
CA LYS A 176 11.67 -4.39 -14.09
C LYS A 176 10.28 -4.89 -14.50
N TYR A 177 10.19 -5.97 -15.28
CA TYR A 177 8.91 -6.43 -15.84
C TYR A 177 8.05 -7.17 -14.82
N GLU A 178 8.69 -7.92 -13.94
CA GLU A 178 8.09 -8.58 -12.79
C GLU A 178 7.50 -7.54 -11.83
N ARG A 179 8.27 -6.51 -11.48
CA ARG A 179 7.81 -5.35 -10.70
C ARG A 179 6.59 -4.67 -11.31
N LEU A 180 6.63 -4.40 -12.63
CA LEU A 180 5.49 -3.77 -13.32
C LEU A 180 4.25 -4.66 -13.30
N ARG A 181 4.42 -5.96 -13.54
CA ARG A 181 3.33 -6.95 -13.50
C ARG A 181 2.72 -7.05 -12.11
N GLY A 182 3.56 -7.22 -11.09
CA GLY A 182 3.11 -7.34 -9.71
C GLY A 182 2.43 -6.06 -9.22
N TYR A 183 2.91 -4.87 -9.61
CA TYR A 183 2.16 -3.64 -9.36
C TYR A 183 0.81 -3.61 -10.06
N GLY A 184 0.73 -4.03 -11.32
CA GLY A 184 -0.55 -4.12 -12.04
C GLY A 184 -1.58 -4.98 -11.29
N TYR A 185 -1.15 -6.13 -10.76
CA TYR A 185 -1.99 -6.99 -9.93
C TYR A 185 -2.34 -6.38 -8.56
N LEU A 186 -1.36 -5.78 -7.86
CA LEU A 186 -1.60 -5.14 -6.56
C LEU A 186 -2.57 -3.97 -6.67
N PHE A 187 -2.50 -3.18 -7.74
CA PHE A 187 -3.48 -2.12 -8.03
C PHE A 187 -4.84 -2.65 -8.52
N GLY A 188 -5.00 -3.97 -8.66
CA GLY A 188 -6.27 -4.61 -9.01
C GLY A 188 -6.68 -4.38 -10.47
N TYR A 189 -5.73 -4.16 -11.38
CA TYR A 189 -6.05 -4.01 -12.80
C TYR A 189 -6.41 -5.34 -13.45
N PRO A 190 -7.30 -5.33 -14.47
CA PRO A 190 -7.64 -6.54 -15.22
C PRO A 190 -6.40 -7.19 -15.85
N ASP A 191 -6.38 -8.53 -15.89
CA ASP A 191 -5.23 -9.30 -16.39
C ASP A 191 -4.79 -8.88 -17.80
N TYR A 192 -5.75 -8.67 -18.70
CA TYR A 192 -5.47 -8.26 -20.07
C TYR A 192 -4.75 -6.89 -20.13
N ALA A 193 -5.08 -5.97 -19.22
CA ALA A 193 -4.48 -4.65 -19.13
C ALA A 193 -3.07 -4.73 -18.55
N VAL A 194 -2.86 -5.59 -17.54
CA VAL A 194 -1.53 -5.88 -16.99
C VAL A 194 -0.63 -6.50 -18.06
N ASP A 195 -1.13 -7.50 -18.79
CA ASP A 195 -0.41 -8.15 -19.88
C ASP A 195 -0.03 -7.17 -20.98
N PHE A 196 -0.99 -6.35 -21.42
CA PHE A 196 -0.73 -5.32 -22.41
C PHE A 196 0.34 -4.35 -21.92
N PHE A 197 0.20 -3.82 -20.70
CA PHE A 197 1.12 -2.83 -20.17
C PHE A 197 2.56 -3.36 -20.10
N VAL A 198 2.75 -4.58 -19.59
CA VAL A 198 4.08 -5.20 -19.49
C VAL A 198 4.68 -5.47 -20.87
N LYS A 199 3.91 -6.02 -21.81
CA LYS A 199 4.36 -6.29 -23.19
C LYS A 199 4.69 -5.00 -23.93
N ALA A 200 3.84 -3.99 -23.82
CA ALA A 200 4.05 -2.67 -24.41
C ALA A 200 5.33 -2.01 -23.86
N PHE A 201 5.57 -2.12 -22.55
CA PHE A 201 6.79 -1.60 -21.93
C PHE A 201 8.04 -2.33 -22.45
N HIS A 202 8.00 -3.67 -22.50
CA HIS A 202 9.08 -4.47 -23.05
C HIS A 202 9.37 -4.12 -24.51
N GLN A 203 8.33 -3.97 -25.35
CA GLN A 203 8.49 -3.57 -26.74
C GLN A 203 9.11 -2.17 -26.87
N SER A 204 8.66 -1.21 -26.07
CA SER A 204 9.26 0.13 -26.06
C SER A 204 10.72 0.12 -25.61
N ASP A 205 11.08 -0.68 -24.61
CA ASP A 205 12.47 -0.84 -24.17
C ASP A 205 13.36 -1.47 -25.26
N SER A 206 12.84 -2.45 -26.00
CA SER A 206 13.61 -3.21 -27.00
C SER A 206 13.68 -2.53 -28.38
N THR A 207 12.70 -1.69 -28.71
CA THR A 207 12.61 -1.02 -30.03
C THR A 207 12.86 0.49 -29.98
N GLY A 208 12.79 1.10 -28.78
CA GLY A 208 12.77 2.54 -28.59
C GLY A 208 11.47 3.23 -29.02
N GLN A 209 10.48 2.48 -29.52
CA GLN A 209 9.23 3.04 -30.04
C GLN A 209 8.11 2.99 -29.00
N HIS A 210 7.36 4.08 -28.88
CA HIS A 210 6.19 4.12 -28.00
C HIS A 210 5.06 3.25 -28.56
N VAL A 211 4.51 2.36 -27.74
CA VAL A 211 3.33 1.57 -28.10
C VAL A 211 2.07 2.39 -27.82
N ASN A 212 1.29 2.65 -28.87
CA ASN A 212 0.01 3.36 -28.77
C ASN A 212 -0.98 2.63 -27.87
N ARG A 213 -1.77 3.39 -27.11
CA ARG A 213 -2.68 2.85 -26.09
C ARG A 213 -3.85 3.78 -25.81
N LYS A 214 -4.95 3.20 -25.34
CA LYS A 214 -6.08 3.92 -24.74
C LYS A 214 -6.03 3.78 -23.23
N PHE A 215 -6.83 4.57 -22.52
CA PHE A 215 -6.88 4.57 -21.07
C PHE A 215 -8.30 4.38 -20.58
N PHE A 216 -8.49 3.43 -19.67
CA PHE A 216 -9.75 3.28 -18.95
C PHE A 216 -9.64 4.09 -17.67
N ARG A 217 -10.64 4.94 -17.40
CA ARG A 217 -10.58 5.94 -16.34
C ARG A 217 -11.77 5.81 -15.42
N ILE A 218 -11.49 5.80 -14.12
CA ILE A 218 -12.49 5.84 -13.06
C ILE A 218 -12.28 7.16 -12.31
N PRO A 219 -13.33 7.98 -12.12
CA PRO A 219 -13.20 9.28 -11.46
C PRO A 219 -12.79 9.12 -10.00
N THR A 220 -12.21 10.15 -9.39
CA THR A 220 -12.02 10.26 -7.93
C THR A 220 -12.63 11.56 -7.45
N PHE A 221 -12.47 11.89 -6.17
CA PHE A 221 -12.94 13.18 -5.66
C PHE A 221 -12.13 14.34 -6.22
N GLU A 222 -10.78 14.25 -6.22
CA GLU A 222 -9.93 15.32 -6.74
C GLU A 222 -10.08 15.54 -8.25
N ARG A 223 -10.34 14.48 -9.04
CA ARG A 223 -10.30 14.55 -10.50
C ARG A 223 -11.28 13.58 -11.14
N GLU A 224 -11.97 14.04 -12.18
CA GLU A 224 -12.77 13.15 -13.05
C GLU A 224 -11.89 12.19 -13.86
N GLN A 225 -10.62 12.55 -14.09
CA GLN A 225 -9.70 11.78 -14.92
C GLN A 225 -8.30 11.68 -14.27
N GLY A 226 -7.69 10.49 -14.35
CA GLY A 226 -6.24 10.31 -14.23
C GLY A 226 -5.70 9.74 -12.92
N ASN A 227 -6.55 9.52 -11.91
CA ASN A 227 -6.10 8.98 -10.62
C ASN A 227 -6.29 7.46 -10.51
N PHE A 228 -7.44 6.91 -10.93
CA PHE A 228 -7.63 5.46 -11.11
C PHE A 228 -7.69 5.16 -12.61
N VAL A 229 -6.56 4.71 -13.16
CA VAL A 229 -6.37 4.59 -14.61
C VAL A 229 -5.48 3.40 -14.97
N TYR A 230 -5.84 2.69 -16.03
CA TYR A 230 -4.97 1.69 -16.64
C TYR A 230 -5.03 1.78 -18.17
N ALA A 231 -3.95 1.36 -18.80
CA ALA A 231 -3.80 1.38 -20.25
C ALA A 231 -4.29 0.06 -20.87
N TYR A 232 -4.86 0.15 -22.07
CA TYR A 232 -5.27 -1.01 -22.87
C TYR A 232 -4.97 -0.80 -24.37
N PRO A 233 -4.93 -1.87 -25.19
CA PRO A 233 -4.64 -1.75 -26.62
C PRO A 233 -5.64 -0.85 -27.36
N VAL A 234 -5.18 -0.17 -28.42
CA VAL A 234 -6.05 0.74 -29.21
C VAL A 234 -7.26 0.00 -29.81
N ASP A 235 -7.06 -1.24 -30.25
CA ASP A 235 -8.09 -2.05 -30.92
C ASP A 235 -8.92 -2.89 -29.95
N HIS A 236 -8.63 -2.81 -28.64
CA HIS A 236 -9.40 -3.49 -27.62
C HIS A 236 -10.63 -2.66 -27.22
N VAL A 237 -11.78 -3.34 -27.11
CA VAL A 237 -13.02 -2.77 -26.56
C VAL A 237 -13.11 -3.19 -25.09
N PRO A 238 -13.27 -2.24 -24.14
CA PRO A 238 -13.41 -2.58 -22.73
C PRO A 238 -14.45 -3.69 -22.49
N ALA A 239 -14.03 -4.69 -21.74
CA ALA A 239 -14.81 -5.89 -21.45
C ALA A 239 -15.76 -5.68 -20.26
N ALA A 240 -16.56 -6.70 -19.96
CA ALA A 240 -17.51 -6.68 -18.85
C ALA A 240 -16.84 -6.41 -17.49
N ILE A 241 -15.58 -6.83 -17.30
CA ILE A 241 -14.81 -6.57 -16.08
C ILE A 241 -14.56 -5.07 -15.86
N ASP A 242 -14.30 -4.32 -16.94
CA ASP A 242 -14.04 -2.88 -16.87
C ASP A 242 -15.32 -2.12 -16.52
N SER A 243 -16.43 -2.50 -17.16
CA SER A 243 -17.75 -1.96 -16.84
C SER A 243 -18.16 -2.25 -15.40
N THR A 244 -17.89 -3.48 -14.93
CA THR A 244 -18.18 -3.89 -13.54
C THR A 244 -17.36 -3.08 -12.56
N LEU A 245 -16.07 -2.88 -12.83
CA LEU A 245 -15.18 -2.07 -12.00
C LEU A 245 -15.69 -0.63 -11.90
N TYR A 246 -16.02 -0.01 -13.04
CA TYR A 246 -16.58 1.35 -13.09
C TYR A 246 -17.89 1.47 -12.30
N LYS A 247 -18.84 0.57 -12.53
CA LYS A 247 -20.16 0.56 -11.86
C LYS A 247 -20.05 0.34 -10.35
N ARG A 248 -19.07 -0.43 -9.88
CA ARG A 248 -18.81 -0.63 -8.44
C ARG A 248 -18.15 0.58 -7.79
N SER A 249 -17.34 1.33 -8.54
CA SER A 249 -16.66 2.53 -8.04
C SER A 249 -17.58 3.74 -7.88
N LEU A 250 -18.49 4.01 -8.82
CA LEU A 250 -19.32 5.22 -8.78
C LEU A 250 -20.13 5.40 -7.47
N PRO A 251 -20.80 4.36 -6.92
CA PRO A 251 -21.53 4.50 -5.66
C PRO A 251 -20.62 4.86 -4.48
N VAL A 252 -19.39 4.35 -4.44
CA VAL A 252 -18.41 4.64 -3.38
C VAL A 252 -18.02 6.11 -3.43
N LEU A 253 -17.76 6.64 -4.63
CA LEU A 253 -17.46 8.07 -4.80
C LEU A 253 -18.65 8.95 -4.41
N ALA A 254 -19.87 8.56 -4.79
CA ALA A 254 -21.08 9.29 -4.42
C ALA A 254 -21.29 9.31 -2.89
N GLN A 255 -21.11 8.17 -2.23
CA GLN A 255 -21.23 8.06 -0.76
C GLN A 255 -20.17 8.91 -0.06
N TYR A 256 -18.91 8.86 -0.51
CA TYR A 256 -17.87 9.70 0.06
C TYR A 256 -18.22 11.19 -0.05
N LYS A 257 -18.67 11.65 -1.24
CA LYS A 257 -19.11 13.04 -1.44
C LYS A 257 -20.24 13.44 -0.48
N GLN A 258 -21.17 12.53 -0.18
CA GLN A 258 -22.28 12.81 0.75
C GLN A 258 -21.84 12.93 2.21
N ILE A 259 -20.85 12.14 2.64
CA ILE A 259 -20.47 12.10 4.07
C ILE A 259 -19.28 13.00 4.41
N ARG A 260 -18.47 13.40 3.43
CA ARG A 260 -17.19 14.11 3.62
C ARG A 260 -17.34 15.34 4.52
N ASP A 261 -18.34 16.17 4.25
CA ASP A 261 -18.47 17.49 4.91
C ASP A 261 -18.82 17.37 6.40
N ASN A 262 -19.37 16.24 6.85
CA ASN A 262 -19.59 15.96 8.27
C ASN A 262 -18.27 15.83 9.07
N TYR A 263 -17.16 15.59 8.38
CA TYR A 263 -15.84 15.43 8.98
C TYR A 263 -14.90 16.60 8.70
N MET A 264 -15.38 17.65 8.06
CA MET A 264 -14.55 18.80 7.68
C MET A 264 -14.22 19.67 8.91
N ASN A 265 -12.96 20.07 9.01
CA ASN A 265 -12.46 21.05 9.96
C ASN A 265 -12.57 22.46 9.36
N ALA A 266 -12.40 23.49 10.21
CA ALA A 266 -12.46 24.89 9.79
C ALA A 266 -11.37 25.28 8.76
N ASP A 267 -10.25 24.56 8.72
CA ASP A 267 -9.13 24.76 7.79
C ASP A 267 -9.27 23.95 6.48
N SER A 268 -10.45 23.39 6.21
CA SER A 268 -10.75 22.53 5.05
C SER A 268 -10.02 21.17 5.03
N THR A 269 -9.25 20.82 6.07
CA THR A 269 -8.82 19.43 6.28
C THR A 269 -10.00 18.59 6.76
N ILE A 270 -9.91 17.27 6.63
CA ILE A 270 -10.93 16.37 7.18
C ILE A 270 -10.36 15.55 8.33
N ARG A 271 -11.22 15.22 9.31
CA ARG A 271 -10.97 14.20 10.35
C ARG A 271 -11.02 12.80 9.74
N GLY A 272 -10.08 12.52 8.82
CA GLY A 272 -10.11 11.35 7.94
C GLY A 272 -10.10 10.02 8.68
N TYR A 273 -9.38 9.92 9.79
CA TYR A 273 -9.38 8.70 10.60
C TYR A 273 -10.74 8.42 11.23
N ALA A 274 -11.39 9.44 11.81
CA ALA A 274 -12.74 9.29 12.38
C ALA A 274 -13.76 8.90 11.31
N LEU A 275 -13.67 9.48 10.11
CA LEU A 275 -14.50 9.09 8.96
C LEU A 275 -14.38 7.60 8.65
N LEU A 276 -13.15 7.08 8.58
CA LEU A 276 -12.92 5.67 8.28
C LEU A 276 -13.37 4.74 9.42
N GLN A 277 -13.20 5.14 10.68
CA GLN A 277 -13.70 4.37 11.82
C GLN A 277 -15.23 4.24 11.79
N ASP A 278 -15.93 5.35 11.58
CA ASP A 278 -17.39 5.36 11.49
C ASP A 278 -17.88 4.57 10.27
N TRP A 279 -17.18 4.70 9.14
CA TRP A 279 -17.48 3.96 7.91
C TRP A 279 -17.37 2.45 8.09
N ILE A 280 -16.28 1.98 8.70
CA ILE A 280 -16.03 0.56 8.95
C ILE A 280 -17.05 0.00 9.94
N THR A 281 -17.35 0.74 11.01
CA THR A 281 -18.31 0.32 12.03
C THR A 281 -19.69 0.08 11.40
N ARG A 282 -20.17 1.02 10.57
CA ARG A 282 -21.47 0.89 9.87
C ARG A 282 -21.54 -0.26 8.85
N LYS A 283 -20.41 -0.77 8.39
CA LYS A 283 -20.36 -1.94 7.49
C LYS A 283 -20.27 -3.27 8.22
N GLY A 284 -19.85 -3.24 9.49
CA GLY A 284 -19.77 -4.43 10.35
C GLY A 284 -21.11 -4.80 10.98
N ASP A 285 -22.05 -3.86 11.03
CA ASP A 285 -23.47 -4.06 11.40
C ASP A 285 -24.32 -4.44 10.17
#